data_AF-A0A1V4I3T7-F1
#
_entry.id   AF-A0A1V4I3T7-F1
#
_cell.length_a   1.000
_cell.length_b   1.000
_cell.length_c   1.000
_cell.angle_alpha   90.00
_cell.angle_beta   90.00
_cell.angle_gamma   90.00
#
_symmetry.space_group_name_H-M   'P 1'
#
loop_
_entity.id
_entity.type
_entity.pdbx_description
1 polymer ?
#
loop_
_entity_poly.entity_id
_entity_poly.type
_entity_poly.pdbx_seq_one_letter_code
_entity_poly.pdbx_strand_id
1 'polypeptide(L)'
;MSRGVKKYKDIESKLYKYYRDQKALEQKMKQKVFYEESKTKLEKMIKCYAEDEKKCDELSVHINSVKKQLMNLQKDILVTDLSVKNIQIIISKLNDEEKKFIKWRYSDGMSLYAIIEKFHYSAPTYYRIRNKILERLQQDM
;
A
#
# COMPACT_ATOMS: atom_id res chain seq x y z
N MET A 1 -22.52 49.47 -77.43
CA MET A 1 -21.73 48.29 -77.00
C MET A 1 -22.44 47.02 -77.46
N SER A 2 -21.76 46.12 -78.19
CA SER A 2 -22.34 44.89 -78.74
C SER A 2 -22.79 43.91 -77.63
N ARG A 3 -23.94 43.24 -77.83
CA ARG A 3 -24.51 42.26 -76.88
C ARG A 3 -23.53 41.13 -76.51
N GLY A 4 -22.57 40.81 -77.37
CA GLY A 4 -21.54 39.80 -77.12
C GLY A 4 -20.55 40.17 -76.02
N VAL A 5 -20.18 41.46 -75.90
CA VAL A 5 -19.21 41.95 -74.90
C VAL A 5 -19.79 41.90 -73.48
N LYS A 6 -21.12 42.13 -73.36
CA LYS A 6 -21.82 42.08 -72.07
C LYS A 6 -21.93 40.65 -71.53
N LYS A 7 -22.23 39.68 -72.41
CA LYS A 7 -22.24 38.25 -72.07
C LYS A 7 -20.88 37.73 -71.60
N TYR A 8 -19.80 38.15 -72.24
CA TYR A 8 -18.44 37.76 -71.84
C TYR A 8 -18.07 38.24 -70.44
N LYS A 9 -18.34 39.52 -70.13
CA LYS A 9 -18.09 40.07 -68.79
C LYS A 9 -18.90 39.38 -67.68
N ASP A 10 -20.14 38.99 -67.95
CA ASP A 10 -20.96 38.24 -66.99
C ASP A 10 -20.42 36.83 -66.72
N ILE A 11 -19.91 36.15 -67.75
CA ILE A 11 -19.28 34.83 -67.62
C ILE A 11 -17.98 34.95 -66.81
N GLU A 12 -17.16 35.95 -67.11
CA GLU A 12 -15.90 36.22 -66.42
C GLU A 12 -16.14 36.53 -64.92
N SER A 13 -17.12 37.38 -64.61
CA SER A 13 -17.52 37.68 -63.22
C SER A 13 -17.98 36.45 -62.44
N LYS A 14 -18.77 35.57 -63.09
CA LYS A 14 -19.21 34.30 -62.49
C LYS A 14 -18.05 33.35 -62.21
N LEU A 15 -17.08 33.25 -63.13
CA LEU A 15 -15.86 32.47 -62.96
C LEU A 15 -15.03 32.99 -61.78
N TYR A 16 -14.80 34.30 -61.68
CA TYR A 16 -14.07 34.90 -60.56
C TYR A 16 -14.75 34.63 -59.21
N LYS A 17 -16.09 34.75 -59.15
CA LYS A 17 -16.86 34.43 -57.94
C LYS A 17 -16.71 32.96 -57.56
N TYR A 18 -16.85 32.04 -58.53
CA TYR A 18 -16.68 30.61 -58.32
C TYR A 18 -15.30 30.27 -57.72
N TYR A 19 -14.21 30.80 -58.30
CA TYR A 19 -12.86 30.56 -57.79
C TYR A 19 -12.64 31.15 -56.39
N ARG A 20 -13.21 32.33 -56.11
CA ARG A 20 -13.15 32.92 -54.76
C ARG A 20 -13.88 32.04 -53.74
N ASP A 21 -15.09 31.60 -54.08
CA ASP A 21 -15.92 30.78 -53.19
C ASP A 21 -15.26 29.41 -52.95
N GLN A 22 -14.64 28.82 -53.98
CA GLN A 22 -13.88 27.56 -53.87
C GLN A 22 -12.69 27.71 -52.92
N LYS A 23 -11.89 28.78 -53.04
CA LYS A 23 -10.78 29.05 -52.11
C LYS A 23 -11.27 29.25 -50.67
N ALA A 24 -12.39 29.96 -50.49
CA ALA A 24 -12.98 30.16 -49.17
C ALA A 24 -13.47 28.84 -48.55
N LEU A 25 -14.04 27.95 -49.37
CA LEU A 25 -14.45 26.61 -48.94
C LEU A 25 -13.25 25.75 -48.54
N GLU A 26 -12.19 25.73 -49.34
CA GLU A 26 -10.95 25.00 -49.01
C GLU A 26 -10.35 25.49 -47.68
N GLN A 27 -10.34 26.79 -47.45
CA GLN A 27 -9.81 27.35 -46.21
C GLN A 27 -10.66 26.97 -44.99
N LYS A 28 -12.00 26.96 -45.13
CA LYS A 28 -12.90 26.45 -44.09
C LYS A 28 -12.71 24.97 -43.83
N MET A 29 -12.49 24.16 -44.88
CA MET A 29 -12.21 22.73 -44.72
C MET A 29 -10.90 22.50 -43.96
N LYS A 30 -9.83 23.25 -44.28
CA LYS A 30 -8.56 23.18 -43.55
C LYS A 30 -8.72 23.55 -42.07
N GLN A 31 -9.48 24.60 -41.77
CA GLN A 31 -9.79 24.96 -40.39
C GLN A 31 -10.56 23.85 -39.66
N LYS A 32 -11.58 23.26 -40.31
CA LYS A 32 -12.37 22.18 -39.73
C LYS A 32 -11.49 20.98 -39.37
N VAL A 33 -10.62 20.54 -40.29
CA VAL A 33 -9.67 19.43 -40.04
C VAL A 33 -8.76 19.74 -38.85
N PHE A 34 -8.19 20.95 -38.80
CA PHE A 34 -7.35 21.37 -37.67
C PHE A 34 -8.08 21.32 -36.32
N TYR A 35 -9.33 21.79 -36.28
CA TYR A 35 -10.14 21.74 -35.06
C TYR A 35 -10.48 20.30 -34.64
N GLU A 36 -10.81 19.43 -35.61
CA GLU A 36 -11.07 18.02 -35.33
C GLU A 36 -9.83 17.32 -34.75
N GLU A 37 -8.65 17.53 -35.35
CA GLU A 37 -7.38 16.98 -34.83
C GLU A 37 -7.08 17.47 -33.41
N SER A 38 -7.29 18.76 -33.17
CA SER A 38 -7.07 19.37 -31.85
C SER A 38 -8.04 18.80 -30.81
N LYS A 39 -9.30 18.62 -31.19
CA LYS A 39 -10.32 18.01 -30.33
C LYS A 39 -9.95 16.57 -29.95
N THR A 40 -9.52 15.76 -30.92
CA THR A 40 -9.10 14.38 -30.64
C THR A 40 -7.89 14.32 -29.71
N LYS A 41 -6.94 15.25 -29.82
CA LYS A 41 -5.80 15.34 -28.89
C LYS A 41 -6.26 15.67 -27.48
N LEU A 42 -7.15 16.66 -27.33
CA LEU A 42 -7.74 17.04 -26.05
C LEU A 42 -8.50 15.87 -25.39
N GLU A 43 -9.32 15.16 -26.15
CA GLU A 43 -10.07 13.99 -25.65
C GLU A 43 -9.12 12.89 -25.13
N LYS A 44 -8.00 12.63 -25.82
CA LYS A 44 -6.98 11.69 -25.35
C LYS A 44 -6.34 12.14 -24.04
N MET A 45 -5.99 13.42 -23.93
CA MET A 45 -5.39 13.96 -22.70
C MET A 45 -6.35 13.86 -21.51
N ILE A 46 -7.63 14.23 -21.69
CA ILE A 46 -8.65 14.13 -20.64
C ILE A 46 -8.77 12.69 -20.14
N LYS A 47 -8.77 11.71 -21.06
CA LYS A 47 -8.83 10.30 -20.71
C LYS A 47 -7.61 9.87 -19.87
N CYS A 48 -6.40 10.28 -20.26
CA CYS A 48 -5.19 9.99 -19.47
C CYS A 48 -5.27 10.59 -18.06
N TYR A 49 -5.71 11.84 -17.92
CA TYR A 49 -5.86 12.47 -16.60
C TYR A 49 -6.85 11.73 -15.71
N ALA A 50 -7.99 11.30 -16.26
CA ALA A 50 -8.99 10.53 -15.51
C ALA A 50 -8.47 9.15 -15.07
N GLU A 51 -7.62 8.52 -15.88
CA GLU A 51 -6.96 7.25 -15.51
C GLU A 51 -5.92 7.46 -14.39
N ASP A 52 -5.17 8.55 -14.43
CA ASP A 52 -4.18 8.87 -13.41
C ASP A 52 -4.83 9.28 -12.09
N GLU A 53 -5.94 10.02 -12.11
CA GLU A 53 -6.73 10.35 -10.92
C GLU A 53 -7.22 9.09 -10.20
N LYS A 54 -7.76 8.11 -10.95
CA LYS A 54 -8.15 6.81 -10.38
C LYS A 54 -7.00 6.08 -9.71
N LYS A 55 -5.80 6.07 -10.33
CA LYS A 55 -4.62 5.45 -9.72
C LYS A 55 -4.21 6.15 -8.42
N CYS A 56 -4.32 7.48 -8.38
CA CYS A 56 -4.06 8.25 -7.16
C CYS A 56 -5.02 7.86 -6.03
N ASP A 57 -6.30 7.69 -6.33
CA ASP A 57 -7.31 7.25 -5.35
C ASP A 57 -7.01 5.84 -4.82
N GLU A 58 -6.69 4.89 -5.73
CA GLU A 58 -6.31 3.53 -5.36
C GLU A 58 -5.06 3.50 -4.46
N LEU A 59 -4.04 4.29 -4.81
CA LEU A 59 -2.83 4.44 -3.99
C LEU A 59 -3.14 5.04 -2.62
N SER A 60 -4.03 6.02 -2.54
CA SER A 60 -4.45 6.64 -1.29
C SER A 60 -5.11 5.63 -0.34
N VAL A 61 -6.01 4.79 -0.87
CA VAL A 61 -6.62 3.69 -0.10
C VAL A 61 -5.56 2.70 0.39
N HIS A 62 -4.62 2.33 -0.47
CA HIS A 62 -3.54 1.42 -0.11
C HIS A 62 -2.65 1.98 1.00
N ILE A 63 -2.25 3.26 0.90
CA ILE A 63 -1.46 3.96 1.93
C ILE A 63 -2.18 3.94 3.29
N ASN A 64 -3.48 4.20 3.31
CA ASN A 64 -4.25 4.20 4.56
C ASN A 64 -4.32 2.79 5.18
N SER A 65 -4.47 1.76 4.34
CA SER A 65 -4.42 0.37 4.79
C SER A 65 -3.07 0.01 5.43
N VAL A 66 -1.96 0.34 4.75
CA VAL A 66 -0.60 0.10 5.24
C VAL A 66 -0.34 0.87 6.54
N LYS A 67 -0.78 2.13 6.65
CA LYS A 67 -0.68 2.92 7.89
C LYS A 67 -1.39 2.25 9.06
N LYS A 68 -2.59 1.70 8.83
CA LYS A 68 -3.33 0.97 9.87
C LYS A 68 -2.60 -0.30 10.30
N GLN A 69 -2.03 -1.05 9.36
CA GLN A 69 -1.22 -2.22 9.67
C GLN A 69 0.04 -1.86 10.49
N LEU A 70 0.74 -0.78 10.12
CA LEU A 70 1.89 -0.28 10.88
C LEU A 70 1.52 0.10 12.32
N MET A 71 0.40 0.79 12.53
CA MET A 71 -0.08 1.13 13.87
C MET A 71 -0.38 -0.12 14.73
N ASN A 72 -0.95 -1.17 14.13
CA ASN A 72 -1.21 -2.41 14.85
C ASN A 72 0.10 -3.13 15.21
N LEU A 73 1.03 -3.24 14.26
CA LEU A 73 2.35 -3.83 14.53
C LEU A 73 3.11 -3.08 15.63
N GLN A 74 3.03 -1.75 15.67
CA GLN A 74 3.62 -0.96 16.75
C GLN A 74 3.01 -1.27 18.11
N LYS A 75 1.70 -1.51 18.19
CA LYS A 75 1.05 -1.95 19.44
C LYS A 75 1.52 -3.33 19.84
N ASP A 76 1.61 -4.26 18.89
CA ASP A 76 2.07 -5.63 19.16
C ASP A 76 3.53 -5.65 19.63
N ILE A 77 4.40 -4.79 19.06
CA ILE A 77 5.77 -4.58 19.53
C ILE A 77 5.76 -4.10 20.97
N LEU A 78 4.96 -3.09 21.31
CA LEU A 78 4.88 -2.56 22.67
C LEU A 78 4.43 -3.63 23.68
N VAL A 79 3.41 -4.41 23.34
CA VAL A 79 2.93 -5.52 24.18
C VAL A 79 4.04 -6.54 24.38
N THR A 80 4.72 -6.92 23.29
CA THR A 80 5.84 -7.87 23.34
C THR A 80 6.99 -7.36 24.21
N ASP A 81 7.35 -6.08 24.08
CA ASP A 81 8.40 -5.44 24.87
C ASP A 81 8.05 -5.42 26.36
N LEU A 82 6.79 -5.15 26.71
CA LEU A 82 6.30 -5.24 28.08
C LEU A 82 6.36 -6.68 28.60
N SER A 83 5.95 -7.67 27.80
CA SER A 83 6.07 -9.08 28.17
C SER A 83 7.53 -9.50 28.38
N VAL A 84 8.46 -9.06 27.53
CA VAL A 84 9.90 -9.32 27.69
C VAL A 84 10.43 -8.69 28.97
N LYS A 85 10.06 -7.44 29.26
CA LYS A 85 10.45 -6.77 30.53
C LYS A 85 9.89 -7.51 31.74
N ASN A 86 8.63 -7.96 31.69
CA ASN A 86 8.03 -8.74 32.78
C ASN A 86 8.79 -10.05 32.99
N ILE A 87 9.11 -10.78 31.92
CA ILE A 87 9.91 -12.01 32.00
C ILE A 87 11.29 -11.72 32.61
N GLN A 88 11.95 -10.62 32.23
CA GLN A 88 13.25 -10.23 32.80
C GLN A 88 13.15 -9.94 34.31
N ILE A 89 12.09 -9.26 34.75
CA ILE A 89 11.83 -9.00 36.18
C ILE A 89 11.59 -10.32 36.92
N ILE A 90 10.84 -11.25 36.33
CA ILE A 90 10.59 -12.55 36.97
C ILE A 90 11.90 -13.33 37.09
N ILE A 91 12.70 -13.41 36.03
CA ILE A 91 14.00 -14.09 36.04
C ILE A 91 14.94 -13.48 37.08
N SER A 92 14.94 -12.16 37.27
CA SER A 92 15.80 -11.50 38.27
C SER A 92 15.40 -11.86 39.71
N LYS A 93 14.12 -12.12 39.98
CA LYS A 93 13.59 -12.57 41.27
C LYS A 93 13.82 -14.07 41.56
N LEU A 94 14.19 -14.88 40.55
CA LEU A 94 14.47 -16.30 40.75
C LEU A 94 15.83 -16.52 41.38
N ASN A 95 15.92 -17.54 42.24
CA ASN A 95 17.20 -17.99 42.78
C ASN A 95 17.96 -18.88 41.76
N ASP A 96 19.22 -19.22 42.07
CA ASP A 96 20.08 -19.95 41.14
C ASP A 96 19.61 -21.39 40.87
N GLU A 97 18.94 -22.03 41.84
CA GLU A 97 18.35 -23.37 41.66
C GLU A 97 17.15 -23.32 40.69
N GLU A 98 16.27 -22.32 40.85
CA GLU A 98 15.12 -22.08 39.99
C GLU A 98 15.57 -21.70 38.56
N LYS A 99 16.64 -20.90 38.42
CA LYS A 99 17.24 -20.57 37.12
C LYS A 99 17.85 -21.79 36.43
N LYS A 100 18.61 -22.61 37.16
CA LYS A 100 19.15 -23.88 36.65
C LYS A 100 18.03 -24.83 36.22
N PHE A 101 16.96 -24.90 37.00
CA PHE A 101 15.78 -25.68 36.67
C PHE A 101 15.15 -25.24 35.33
N ILE A 102 14.87 -23.95 35.15
CA ILE A 102 14.29 -23.42 33.90
C ILE A 102 15.21 -23.73 32.71
N LYS A 103 16.52 -23.51 32.87
CA LYS A 103 17.50 -23.80 31.81
C LYS A 103 17.48 -25.29 31.43
N TRP A 104 17.59 -26.20 32.39
CA TRP A 104 17.64 -27.64 32.10
C TRP A 104 16.34 -28.15 31.50
N ARG A 105 15.19 -27.65 31.97
CA ARG A 105 13.88 -28.13 31.50
C ARG A 105 13.50 -27.60 30.12
N TYR A 106 13.75 -26.31 29.87
CA TYR A 106 13.20 -25.60 28.71
C TYR A 106 14.26 -25.18 27.68
N SER A 107 15.54 -25.01 28.05
CA SER A 107 16.64 -24.79 27.10
C SER A 107 17.29 -26.12 26.71
N ASP A 108 17.68 -26.94 27.69
CA ASP A 108 18.46 -28.16 27.45
C ASP A 108 17.58 -29.39 27.20
N GLY A 109 16.25 -29.25 27.30
CA GLY A 109 15.28 -30.30 27.00
C GLY A 109 15.32 -31.52 27.92
N MET A 110 15.92 -31.41 29.11
CA MET A 110 16.05 -32.55 30.03
C MET A 110 14.69 -33.04 30.52
N SER A 111 14.58 -34.36 30.69
CA SER A 111 13.39 -34.99 31.25
C SER A 111 13.26 -34.65 32.74
N LEU A 112 12.02 -34.70 33.24
CA LEU A 112 11.70 -34.44 34.65
C LEU A 112 12.54 -35.34 35.59
N TYR A 113 12.64 -36.63 35.25
CA TYR A 113 13.39 -37.61 36.03
C TYR A 113 14.89 -37.30 36.09
N ALA A 114 15.49 -36.90 34.97
CA ALA A 114 16.91 -36.53 34.93
C ALA A 114 17.20 -35.27 35.77
N ILE A 115 16.26 -34.33 35.83
CA ILE A 115 16.39 -33.14 36.68
C ILE A 115 16.24 -33.50 38.16
N ILE A 116 15.28 -34.35 38.50
CA ILE A 116 15.04 -34.83 39.88
C ILE A 116 16.28 -35.57 40.41
N GLU A 117 16.88 -36.44 39.60
CA GLU A 117 18.13 -37.14 39.95
C GLU A 117 19.29 -36.16 40.17
N LYS A 118 19.48 -35.19 39.27
CA LYS A 118 20.58 -34.21 39.37
C LYS A 118 20.48 -33.27 40.57
N PHE A 119 19.27 -32.91 40.98
CA PHE A 119 19.05 -32.08 42.17
C PHE A 119 18.90 -32.89 43.47
N HIS A 120 18.91 -34.23 43.39
CA HIS A 120 18.58 -35.11 44.51
C HIS A 120 17.25 -34.76 45.20
N TYR A 121 16.27 -34.28 44.42
CA TYR A 121 14.96 -33.95 44.96
C TYR A 121 14.05 -35.17 45.05
N SER A 122 13.10 -35.12 45.97
CA SER A 122 11.92 -35.99 45.88
C SER A 122 10.98 -35.48 44.78
N ALA A 123 10.26 -36.37 44.11
CA ALA A 123 9.26 -35.96 43.11
C ALA A 123 8.23 -34.94 43.67
N PRO A 124 7.72 -35.07 44.92
CA PRO A 124 6.88 -34.03 45.53
C PRO A 124 7.55 -32.66 45.67
N THR A 125 8.81 -32.63 46.14
CA THR A 125 9.59 -31.38 46.26
C THR A 125 9.76 -30.70 44.90
N TYR A 126 10.02 -31.49 43.87
CA TYR A 126 10.13 -31.03 42.49
C TYR A 126 8.85 -30.34 42.00
N TYR A 127 7.68 -30.99 42.14
CA TYR A 127 6.42 -30.40 41.71
C TYR A 127 6.08 -29.13 42.49
N ARG A 128 6.44 -29.07 43.78
CA ARG A 128 6.27 -27.86 44.60
C ARG A 128 7.09 -26.68 44.07
N ILE A 129 8.37 -26.89 43.74
CA ILE A 129 9.24 -25.84 43.17
C ILE A 129 8.71 -25.42 41.79
N ARG A 130 8.36 -26.37 40.92
CA ARG A 130 7.77 -26.09 39.61
C ARG A 130 6.50 -25.24 39.72
N ASN A 131 5.56 -25.63 40.58
CA ASN A 131 4.30 -24.92 40.72
C ASN A 131 4.52 -23.52 41.28
N LYS A 132 5.43 -23.35 42.24
CA LYS A 132 5.82 -22.03 42.75
C LYS A 132 6.41 -21.11 41.66
N ILE A 133 7.22 -21.65 40.75
CA ILE A 133 7.76 -20.90 39.60
C ILE A 133 6.62 -20.53 38.63
N LEU A 134 5.72 -21.48 38.32
CA LEU A 134 4.59 -21.25 37.41
C LEU A 134 3.57 -20.24 37.97
N GLU A 135 3.27 -20.30 39.26
CA GLU A 135 2.40 -19.34 39.94
C GLU A 135 2.98 -17.92 39.90
N ARG A 136 4.30 -17.78 40.08
CA ARG A 136 4.99 -16.49 39.91
C ARG A 136 4.97 -15.99 38.47
N LEU A 137 5.06 -16.89 37.49
CA LEU A 137 4.91 -16.53 36.07
C LEU A 137 3.48 -16.10 35.72
N GLN A 138 2.47 -16.61 36.43
CA GLN A 138 1.06 -16.30 36.20
C GLN A 138 0.56 -15.05 36.95
N GLN A 139 1.14 -14.70 38.11
CA GLN A 139 0.73 -13.52 38.89
C GLN A 139 1.28 -12.18 38.35
N ASP A 140 2.41 -12.20 37.64
CA ASP A 140 3.09 -11.00 37.12
C ASP A 140 2.83 -10.79 35.58
N MET A 141 1.86 -11.53 35.00
CA MET A 141 1.36 -11.39 33.63
C MET A 141 0.02 -10.66 33.58
#